data_AF-A0AA35WKT7-F1
#
_entry.id   AF-A0AA35WKT7-F1
#
_cell.length_a   1.000
_cell.length_b   1.000
_cell.length_c   1.000
_cell.angle_alpha   90.00
_cell.angle_beta   90.00
_cell.angle_gamma   90.00
#
_symmetry.space_group_name_H-M   'P 1'
#
loop_
_entity.id
_entity.type
_entity.pdbx_description
1 polymer ?
#
loop_
_entity_poly.entity_id
_entity_poly.type
_entity_poly.pdbx_seq_one_letter_code
_entity_poly.pdbx_strand_id
1 'polypeptide(L)'
;MQRNHSSPEAKGGDGDYIPYVPVKERKKAEFEKYRKRHRPADIVAEENKDIGSEDDAIGPRSKVSLLDQHSELKKKAEAHKVSELDKQKEEEAKILHDIKEASALMSVAELAKGVVYTEPLVTGWNPPRYILEAPESKNNRIRKKWHILVEGDNIPPPIKSFKEMKFPKVVVNSLKKKGIIHPTPIQIQGLPVV
;
A
#
# COMPACT_ATOMS: atom_id res chain seq x y z
N MET A 1 33.25 -14.54 -38.99
CA MET A 1 33.80 -13.21 -38.62
C MET A 1 33.81 -13.15 -37.10
N GLN A 2 34.85 -12.83 -36.31
CA GLN A 2 36.24 -12.36 -36.45
C GLN A 2 37.09 -13.13 -35.40
N ARG A 3 38.23 -13.75 -35.77
CA ARG A 3 39.64 -13.32 -35.55
C ARG A 3 40.07 -13.04 -34.09
N ASN A 4 40.87 -14.01 -33.58
CA ASN A 4 41.81 -14.10 -32.45
C ASN A 4 42.60 -12.83 -32.11
N HIS A 5 43.24 -12.75 -30.92
CA HIS A 5 44.65 -12.33 -30.73
C HIS A 5 45.23 -12.79 -29.36
N SER A 6 46.56 -12.92 -29.31
CA SER A 6 47.39 -13.88 -28.55
C SER A 6 48.24 -13.28 -27.40
N SER A 7 48.55 -14.12 -26.39
CA SER A 7 49.84 -14.31 -25.65
C SER A 7 50.48 -13.10 -24.87
N PRO A 8 51.53 -13.27 -24.01
CA PRO A 8 52.39 -14.45 -23.73
C PRO A 8 52.75 -14.74 -22.25
N GLU A 9 53.29 -15.95 -22.03
CA GLU A 9 53.97 -16.38 -20.79
C GLU A 9 55.42 -15.87 -20.71
N ALA A 10 55.90 -15.57 -19.50
CA ALA A 10 57.33 -15.45 -19.19
C ALA A 10 57.62 -16.04 -17.80
N LYS A 11 58.58 -16.97 -17.72
CA LYS A 11 59.14 -17.53 -16.47
C LYS A 11 60.57 -17.02 -16.26
N GLY A 12 60.94 -16.74 -15.00
CA GLY A 12 62.33 -16.55 -14.58
C GLY A 12 62.51 -16.46 -13.05
N GLY A 13 63.22 -17.46 -12.49
CA GLY A 13 64.26 -17.37 -11.43
C GLY A 13 63.99 -16.77 -10.04
N ASP A 14 63.70 -17.66 -9.08
CA ASP A 14 64.04 -17.76 -7.65
C ASP A 14 64.48 -16.54 -6.80
N GLY A 15 63.59 -16.18 -5.87
CA GLY A 15 63.82 -15.39 -4.67
C GLY A 15 62.52 -15.31 -3.85
N ASP A 16 62.19 -16.39 -3.12
CA ASP A 16 61.04 -16.58 -2.20
C ASP A 16 59.88 -15.58 -2.33
N TYR A 17 59.19 -15.64 -3.46
CA TYR A 17 57.93 -14.93 -3.66
C TYR A 17 56.85 -15.59 -2.81
N ILE A 18 56.49 -14.97 -1.69
CA ILE A 18 55.28 -15.33 -0.94
C ILE A 18 54.09 -14.73 -1.69
N PRO A 19 53.23 -15.54 -2.34
CA PRO A 19 52.12 -15.00 -3.09
C PRO A 19 51.20 -14.20 -2.18
N TYR A 20 50.89 -12.95 -2.57
CA TYR A 20 49.97 -12.11 -1.81
C TYR A 20 48.59 -12.78 -1.74
N VAL A 21 48.15 -13.11 -0.53
CA VAL A 21 46.79 -13.59 -0.28
C VAL A 21 45.88 -12.39 0.05
N PRO A 22 44.83 -12.14 -0.74
CA PRO A 22 43.85 -11.08 -0.49
C PRO A 22 43.30 -11.12 0.94
N VAL A 23 43.12 -9.95 1.53
CA VAL A 23 42.71 -9.80 2.95
C VAL A 23 41.41 -10.56 3.26
N LYS A 24 40.47 -10.63 2.30
CA LYS A 24 39.22 -11.38 2.43
C LYS A 24 39.47 -12.89 2.62
N GLU A 25 40.40 -13.46 1.86
CA GLU A 25 40.75 -14.88 1.94
C GLU A 25 41.51 -15.18 3.22
N ARG A 26 42.40 -14.27 3.64
CA ARG A 26 43.13 -14.38 4.91
C ARG A 26 42.18 -14.40 6.11
N LYS A 27 41.20 -13.49 6.14
CA LYS A 27 40.15 -13.47 7.16
C LYS A 27 39.29 -14.73 7.14
N LYS A 28 38.96 -15.23 5.94
CA LYS A 28 38.19 -16.47 5.79
C LYS A 28 38.98 -17.69 6.30
N ALA A 29 40.28 -17.75 6.02
CA ALA A 29 41.17 -18.81 6.48
C ALA A 29 41.39 -18.76 8.01
N GLU A 30 41.54 -17.57 8.60
CA GLU A 30 41.56 -17.40 10.05
C GLU A 30 40.25 -17.86 10.69
N PHE A 31 39.11 -17.44 10.13
CA PHE A 31 37.80 -17.84 10.61
C PHE A 31 37.61 -19.36 10.54
N GLU A 32 38.04 -19.99 9.46
CA GLU A 32 37.96 -21.44 9.30
C GLU A 32 38.92 -22.18 10.24
N LYS A 33 40.12 -21.63 10.50
CA LYS A 33 41.02 -22.12 11.55
C LYS A 33 40.39 -22.02 12.94
N TYR A 34 39.73 -20.90 13.24
CA TYR A 34 39.03 -20.69 14.50
C TYR A 34 37.87 -21.68 14.66
N ARG A 35 37.09 -21.89 13.59
CA ARG A 35 36.01 -22.88 13.52
C ARG A 35 36.51 -24.31 13.66
N LYS A 36 37.71 -24.63 13.15
CA LYS A 36 38.35 -25.94 13.30
C LYS A 36 38.92 -26.16 14.70
N ARG A 37 39.46 -25.11 15.35
CA ARG A 37 39.90 -25.17 16.77
C ARG A 37 38.73 -25.28 17.74
N HIS A 38 37.62 -24.62 17.42
CA HIS A 38 36.36 -24.72 18.16
C HIS A 38 35.37 -25.66 17.44
N ARG A 39 35.85 -26.79 16.92
CA ARG A 39 34.95 -27.92 16.69
C ARG A 39 34.70 -28.56 18.06
N PRO A 40 33.47 -28.57 18.59
CA PRO A 40 33.15 -29.49 19.67
C PRO A 40 33.31 -30.90 19.10
N ALA A 41 34.28 -31.64 19.62
CA ALA A 41 34.29 -33.09 19.48
C ALA A 41 33.22 -33.63 20.43
N ASP A 42 32.41 -34.56 19.92
CA ASP A 42 31.33 -35.32 20.58
C ASP A 42 29.96 -34.63 20.72
N ILE A 43 29.14 -34.74 19.67
CA ILE A 43 27.75 -35.21 19.77
C ILE A 43 27.44 -36.05 18.53
N VAL A 44 27.51 -37.37 18.69
CA VAL A 44 26.84 -38.37 17.83
C VAL A 44 25.81 -39.05 18.73
N ALA A 45 24.58 -39.20 18.23
CA ALA A 45 23.36 -39.70 18.90
C ALA A 45 22.75 -38.70 19.91
N GLU A 46 21.47 -38.32 19.90
CA GLU A 46 20.26 -38.99 19.42
C GLU A 46 19.26 -37.99 18.81
N GLU A 47 18.61 -38.37 17.71
CA GLU A 47 17.25 -37.95 17.39
C GLU A 47 16.27 -38.97 18.00
N ASN A 48 15.45 -38.55 18.99
CA ASN A 48 13.99 -38.73 19.03
C ASN A 48 13.38 -38.33 20.41
N LYS A 49 12.40 -37.41 20.36
CA LYS A 49 11.29 -37.13 21.30
C LYS A 49 11.59 -36.82 22.78
N ASP A 50 11.20 -35.62 23.23
CA ASP A 50 9.84 -35.43 23.76
C ASP A 50 9.41 -33.95 23.78
N ILE A 51 8.13 -33.72 23.52
CA ILE A 51 7.44 -32.44 23.62
C ILE A 51 6.91 -32.36 25.05
N GLY A 52 7.65 -31.66 25.91
CA GLY A 52 7.22 -31.31 27.25
C GLY A 52 7.54 -29.86 27.50
N SER A 53 6.50 -29.04 27.63
CA SER A 53 6.55 -27.69 28.14
C SER A 53 7.20 -27.69 29.54
N GLU A 54 8.50 -27.46 29.59
CA GLU A 54 9.17 -27.10 30.83
C GLU A 54 8.85 -25.65 31.14
N ASP A 55 7.97 -25.48 32.11
CA ASP A 55 7.78 -24.25 32.86
C ASP A 55 9.12 -23.62 33.21
N ASP A 56 9.13 -22.29 33.16
CA ASP A 56 10.23 -21.37 33.44
C ASP A 56 11.24 -21.86 34.48
N ALA A 57 12.29 -22.56 34.02
CA ALA A 57 13.46 -22.87 34.83
C ALA A 57 14.28 -21.58 35.05
N ILE A 58 13.82 -20.72 35.95
CA ILE A 58 14.55 -19.59 36.54
C ILE A 58 15.57 -20.18 37.51
N GLY A 59 16.58 -20.87 36.97
CA GLY A 59 17.66 -21.49 37.71
C GLY A 59 18.98 -21.25 36.99
N PRO A 60 20.12 -21.07 37.70
CA PRO A 60 21.39 -20.72 37.07
C PRO A 60 21.85 -21.86 36.15
N ARG A 61 21.70 -21.69 34.83
CA ARG A 61 22.35 -22.56 33.85
C ARG A 61 23.85 -22.24 33.88
N SER A 62 24.58 -22.95 34.74
CA SER A 62 26.00 -22.70 35.05
C SER A 62 26.97 -22.84 33.87
N LYS A 63 26.50 -23.37 32.74
CA LYS A 63 27.29 -23.57 31.51
C LYS A 63 27.22 -22.41 30.52
N VAL A 64 26.41 -21.38 30.77
CA VAL A 64 26.27 -20.22 29.87
C VAL A 64 26.53 -18.91 30.64
N SER A 65 27.14 -17.95 29.97
CA SER A 65 27.46 -16.65 30.55
C SER A 65 26.19 -15.89 30.97
N LEU A 66 26.21 -15.23 32.14
CA LEU A 66 25.09 -14.41 32.63
C LEU A 66 24.68 -13.31 31.63
N LEU A 67 25.66 -12.76 30.91
CA LEU A 67 25.39 -11.75 29.86
C LEU A 67 24.60 -12.34 28.69
N ASP A 68 24.89 -13.58 28.31
CA ASP A 68 24.19 -14.26 27.21
C ASP A 68 22.75 -14.59 27.60
N GLN A 69 22.53 -15.07 28.84
CA GLN A 69 21.19 -15.32 29.40
C GLN A 69 20.32 -14.06 29.39
N HIS A 70 20.87 -12.92 29.80
CA HIS A 70 20.15 -11.64 29.75
C HIS A 70 19.82 -11.23 28.32
N SER A 71 20.76 -11.42 27.38
CA SER A 71 20.50 -11.15 25.96
C SER A 71 19.37 -12.03 25.41
N GLU A 72 19.32 -13.30 25.81
CA GLU A 72 18.30 -14.25 25.40
C GLU A 72 16.93 -13.91 25.99
N LEU A 73 16.87 -13.59 27.29
CA LEU A 73 15.64 -13.15 27.95
C LEU A 73 15.10 -11.85 27.34
N LYS A 74 15.99 -10.90 27.05
CA LYS A 74 15.63 -9.66 26.37
C LYS A 74 15.10 -9.93 24.96
N LYS A 75 15.78 -10.77 24.17
CA LYS A 75 15.31 -11.19 22.84
C LYS A 75 13.95 -11.90 22.89
N LYS A 76 13.72 -12.77 23.88
CA LYS A 76 12.43 -13.47 24.07
C LYS A 76 11.30 -12.50 24.43
N ALA A 77 11.56 -11.55 25.34
CA ALA A 77 10.59 -10.52 25.71
C ALA A 77 10.29 -9.56 24.54
N GLU A 78 11.31 -9.18 23.77
CA GLU A 78 11.15 -8.39 22.55
C GLU A 78 10.39 -9.17 21.48
N ALA A 79 10.67 -10.46 21.27
CA ALA A 79 9.96 -11.31 20.33
C ALA A 79 8.47 -11.48 20.70
N HIS A 80 8.15 -11.63 21.99
CA HIS A 80 6.77 -11.70 22.45
C HIS A 80 6.02 -10.38 22.23
N LYS A 81 6.65 -9.24 22.56
CA LYS A 81 6.07 -7.90 22.30
C LYS A 81 5.88 -7.63 20.82
N VAL A 82 6.85 -8.00 19.99
CA VAL A 82 6.74 -7.90 18.53
C VAL A 82 5.59 -8.78 18.03
N SER A 83 5.46 -10.01 18.55
CA SER A 83 4.35 -10.91 18.20
C SER A 83 2.97 -10.36 18.58
N GLU A 84 2.81 -9.74 19.75
CA GLU A 84 1.54 -9.11 20.14
C GLU A 84 1.21 -7.89 19.30
N LEU A 85 2.20 -7.04 19.01
CA LEU A 85 2.02 -5.88 18.14
C LEU A 85 1.69 -6.30 16.70
N ASP A 86 2.28 -7.38 16.21
CA ASP A 86 2.01 -7.87 14.86
C ASP A 86 0.61 -8.47 14.74
N LYS A 87 0.12 -9.15 15.79
CA LYS A 87 -1.29 -9.59 15.87
C LYS A 87 -2.26 -8.41 15.86
N GLN A 88 -1.98 -7.36 16.65
CA GLN A 88 -2.81 -6.15 16.68
C GLN A 88 -2.84 -5.45 15.31
N LYS A 89 -1.68 -5.33 14.64
CA LYS A 89 -1.61 -4.77 13.28
C LYS A 89 -2.41 -5.59 12.27
N GLU A 90 -2.39 -6.91 12.37
CA GLU A 90 -3.15 -7.79 11.48
C GLU A 90 -4.67 -7.62 11.69
N GLU A 91 -5.11 -7.53 12.95
CA GLU A 91 -6.52 -7.25 13.28
C GLU A 91 -6.96 -5.86 12.79
N GLU A 92 -6.17 -4.81 13.01
CA GLU A 92 -6.44 -3.46 12.51
C GLU A 92 -6.46 -3.41 10.98
N ALA A 93 -5.55 -4.12 10.31
CA ALA A 93 -5.49 -4.19 8.86
C ALA A 93 -6.73 -4.90 8.27
N LYS A 94 -7.21 -5.96 8.93
CA LYS A 94 -8.43 -6.67 8.55
C LYS A 94 -9.66 -5.77 8.69
N ILE A 95 -9.79 -5.05 9.82
CA ILE A 95 -10.88 -4.08 10.02
C ILE A 95 -10.83 -2.99 8.94
N LEU A 96 -9.64 -2.48 8.61
CA LEU A 96 -9.46 -1.48 7.56
C LEU A 96 -9.83 -2.02 6.17
N HIS A 97 -9.55 -3.28 5.90
CA HIS A 97 -9.91 -3.94 4.65
C HIS A 97 -11.44 -4.06 4.51
N ASP A 98 -12.11 -4.56 5.55
CA ASP A 98 -13.57 -4.73 5.56
C ASP A 98 -14.32 -3.39 5.45
N ILE A 99 -13.78 -2.32 6.06
CA ILE A 99 -14.32 -0.94 5.92
C ILE A 99 -14.12 -0.40 4.50
N LYS A 100 -13.04 -0.76 3.80
CA LYS A 100 -12.83 -0.32 2.41
C LYS A 100 -13.81 -0.97 1.44
N GLU A 101 -14.23 -2.20 1.73
CA GLU A 101 -15.23 -2.91 0.94
C GLU A 101 -16.65 -2.38 1.22
N ALA A 102 -16.93 -1.96 2.47
CA ALA A 102 -18.21 -1.37 2.86
C ALA A 102 -18.23 0.16 2.70
N SER A 103 -18.92 0.64 1.66
CA SER A 103 -19.46 2.01 1.52
C SER A 103 -18.45 3.17 1.69
N ALA A 104 -17.84 3.59 0.58
CA ALA A 104 -17.01 4.81 0.53
C ALA A 104 -17.75 6.12 0.87
N LEU A 105 -19.10 6.09 0.97
CA LEU A 105 -19.96 7.26 1.18
C LEU A 105 -20.61 7.32 2.58
N MET A 106 -20.42 6.31 3.43
CA MET A 106 -20.99 6.29 4.79
C MET A 106 -19.88 6.33 5.85
N SER A 107 -20.15 7.03 6.95
CA SER A 107 -19.25 7.08 8.10
C SER A 107 -19.39 5.85 9.01
N VAL A 108 -18.34 5.50 9.76
CA VAL A 108 -18.35 4.40 10.75
C VAL A 108 -19.49 4.57 11.78
N ALA A 109 -19.78 5.82 12.17
CA ALA A 109 -20.86 6.12 13.11
C ALA A 109 -22.26 5.87 12.52
N GLU A 110 -22.45 6.07 11.22
CA GLU A 110 -23.72 5.77 10.54
C GLU A 110 -23.90 4.27 10.31
N LEU A 111 -22.80 3.57 9.99
CA LEU A 111 -22.79 2.11 9.86
C LEU A 111 -23.16 1.43 11.18
N ALA A 112 -22.55 1.85 12.30
CA ALA A 112 -22.85 1.32 13.63
C ALA A 112 -24.30 1.59 14.06
N LYS A 113 -24.89 2.70 13.59
CA LYS A 113 -26.29 3.05 13.87
C LYS A 113 -27.27 2.43 12.87
N GLY A 114 -26.79 1.72 11.84
CA GLY A 114 -27.64 1.13 10.80
C GLY A 114 -28.46 2.16 10.02
N VAL A 115 -27.98 3.40 9.89
CA VAL A 115 -28.72 4.46 9.20
C VAL A 115 -28.64 4.23 7.70
N VAL A 116 -29.78 3.95 7.08
CA VAL A 116 -29.92 3.84 5.62
C VAL A 116 -30.69 5.05 5.13
N TYR A 117 -30.03 5.90 4.34
CA TYR A 117 -30.68 7.03 3.70
C TYR A 117 -31.47 6.53 2.47
N THR A 118 -32.79 6.49 2.59
CA THR A 118 -33.69 6.06 1.50
C THR A 118 -34.17 7.22 0.64
N GLU A 119 -34.22 8.43 1.21
CA GLU A 119 -34.75 9.62 0.54
C GLU A 119 -33.63 10.55 0.07
N PRO A 120 -33.78 11.19 -1.10
CA PRO A 120 -32.82 12.19 -1.58
C PRO A 120 -32.88 13.46 -0.72
N LEU A 121 -31.76 14.16 -0.63
CA LEU A 121 -31.69 15.45 0.06
C LEU A 121 -32.59 16.48 -0.64
N VAL A 122 -33.36 17.23 0.15
CA VAL A 122 -34.19 18.32 -0.39
C VAL A 122 -33.29 19.51 -0.71
N THR A 123 -33.10 19.82 -1.99
CA THR A 123 -32.35 21.00 -2.43
C THR A 123 -33.29 22.14 -2.86
N GLY A 124 -32.85 23.38 -2.67
CA GLY A 124 -33.59 24.58 -3.09
C GLY A 124 -33.28 25.03 -4.53
N TRP A 125 -32.40 24.32 -5.23
CA TRP A 125 -32.00 24.66 -6.58
C TRP A 125 -32.98 24.07 -7.59
N ASN A 126 -33.36 24.87 -8.58
CA ASN A 126 -34.24 24.44 -9.66
C ASN A 126 -33.80 25.10 -10.97
N PRO A 127 -33.80 24.38 -12.11
CA PRO A 127 -33.49 24.98 -13.39
C PRO A 127 -34.55 26.03 -13.80
N PRO A 128 -34.25 26.89 -14.78
CA PRO A 128 -35.24 27.74 -15.43
C PRO A 128 -36.44 26.94 -15.97
N ARG A 129 -37.65 27.50 -15.88
CA ARG A 129 -38.91 26.82 -16.24
C ARG A 129 -38.91 26.23 -17.66
N TYR A 130 -38.40 26.95 -18.66
CA TYR A 130 -38.36 26.47 -20.05
C TYR A 130 -37.43 25.25 -20.26
N ILE A 131 -36.49 24.99 -19.34
CA ILE A 131 -35.63 23.80 -19.35
C ILE A 131 -36.35 22.63 -18.68
N LEU A 132 -37.08 22.90 -17.60
CA LEU A 132 -37.91 21.91 -16.92
C LEU A 132 -39.05 21.40 -17.81
N GLU A 133 -39.72 22.31 -18.53
CA GLU A 133 -40.81 21.99 -19.45
C GLU A 133 -40.32 21.47 -20.81
N ALA A 134 -39.00 21.36 -21.01
CA ALA A 134 -38.46 20.91 -22.28
C ALA A 134 -38.81 19.42 -22.54
N PRO A 135 -39.27 19.07 -23.75
CA PRO A 135 -39.59 17.69 -24.06
C PRO A 135 -38.34 16.82 -24.04
N GLU A 136 -38.49 15.57 -23.62
CA GLU A 136 -37.37 14.63 -23.50
C GLU A 136 -36.63 14.41 -24.83
N SER A 137 -37.35 14.47 -25.96
CA SER A 137 -36.75 14.39 -27.30
C SER A 137 -35.67 15.47 -27.54
N LYS A 138 -35.89 16.68 -27.03
CA LYS A 138 -34.92 17.79 -27.10
C LYS A 138 -33.71 17.50 -26.20
N ASN A 139 -33.94 16.96 -25.01
CA ASN A 139 -32.90 16.59 -24.06
C ASN A 139 -32.03 15.46 -24.62
N ASN A 140 -32.65 14.43 -25.18
CA ASN A 140 -31.99 13.30 -25.81
C ASN A 140 -31.19 13.71 -27.06
N ARG A 141 -31.67 14.69 -27.84
CA ARG A 141 -30.88 15.28 -28.94
C ARG A 141 -29.62 15.97 -28.42
N ILE A 142 -29.68 16.63 -27.27
CA ILE A 142 -28.52 17.26 -26.64
C ILE A 142 -27.55 16.17 -26.18
N ARG A 143 -28.03 15.16 -25.44
CA ARG A 143 -27.19 14.03 -24.98
C ARG A 143 -26.47 13.35 -26.15
N LYS A 144 -27.19 13.06 -27.24
CA LYS A 144 -26.60 12.49 -28.47
C LYS A 144 -25.53 13.41 -29.09
N LYS A 145 -25.78 14.71 -29.18
CA LYS A 145 -24.82 15.68 -29.75
C LYS A 145 -23.50 15.73 -28.99
N TRP A 146 -23.54 15.56 -27.68
CA TRP A 146 -22.36 15.65 -26.80
C TRP A 146 -21.87 14.27 -26.33
N HIS A 147 -22.37 13.18 -26.93
CA HIS A 147 -22.04 11.79 -26.59
C HIS A 147 -22.20 11.47 -25.09
N ILE A 148 -23.24 12.01 -24.48
CA ILE A 148 -23.57 11.80 -23.07
C ILE A 148 -24.44 10.55 -22.96
N LEU A 149 -23.93 9.52 -22.29
CA LEU A 149 -24.67 8.35 -21.87
C LEU A 149 -25.11 8.56 -20.41
N VAL A 150 -26.39 8.32 -20.13
CA VAL A 150 -26.94 8.49 -18.78
C VAL A 150 -27.84 7.31 -18.48
N GLU A 151 -27.68 6.79 -17.27
CA GLU A 151 -28.44 5.68 -16.71
C GLU A 151 -29.00 6.12 -15.36
N GLY A 152 -30.14 5.55 -14.97
CA GLY A 152 -30.84 5.86 -13.72
C GLY A 152 -32.21 6.51 -13.91
N ASP A 153 -32.90 6.70 -12.80
CA ASP A 153 -34.24 7.26 -12.75
C ASP A 153 -34.21 8.78 -12.52
N ASN A 154 -35.26 9.48 -12.93
CA ASN A 154 -35.44 10.93 -12.72
C ASN A 154 -34.26 11.80 -13.22
N ILE A 155 -33.73 11.49 -14.40
CA ILE A 155 -32.54 12.17 -14.94
C ILE A 155 -32.84 13.65 -15.23
N PRO A 156 -32.09 14.61 -14.66
CA PRO A 156 -32.34 16.02 -14.88
C PRO A 156 -32.02 16.45 -16.32
N PRO A 157 -32.61 17.58 -16.78
CA PRO A 157 -32.40 18.09 -18.12
C PRO A 157 -30.96 18.64 -18.30
N PRO A 158 -30.31 18.42 -19.46
CA PRO A 158 -28.96 18.91 -19.72
C PRO A 158 -28.93 20.43 -19.95
N ILE A 159 -28.07 21.16 -19.22
CA ILE A 159 -27.96 22.62 -19.29
C ILE A 159 -26.67 23.03 -20.00
N LYS A 160 -26.77 23.84 -21.06
CA LYS A 160 -25.62 24.13 -21.95
C LYS A 160 -24.82 25.37 -21.59
N SER A 161 -25.29 26.16 -20.62
CA SER A 161 -24.72 27.46 -20.31
C SER A 161 -24.62 27.67 -18.80
N PHE A 162 -23.49 28.20 -18.34
CA PHE A 162 -23.27 28.56 -16.94
C PHE A 162 -24.28 29.59 -16.42
N LYS A 163 -24.81 30.45 -17.30
CA LYS A 163 -25.85 31.41 -16.94
C LYS A 163 -27.17 30.72 -16.61
N GLU A 164 -27.51 29.68 -17.35
CA GLU A 164 -28.75 28.90 -17.17
C GLU A 164 -28.67 27.98 -15.93
N MET A 165 -27.46 27.61 -15.50
CA MET A 165 -27.20 26.87 -14.25
C MET A 165 -27.43 27.71 -12.98
N LYS A 166 -27.77 29.00 -13.11
CA LYS A 166 -28.01 29.94 -12.00
C LYS A 166 -26.81 30.16 -11.07
N PHE A 167 -25.59 30.07 -11.59
CA PHE A 167 -24.42 30.42 -10.78
C PHE A 167 -24.37 31.91 -10.43
N PRO A 168 -23.80 32.28 -9.26
CA PRO A 168 -23.54 33.67 -8.92
C PRO A 168 -22.72 34.38 -10.01
N LYS A 169 -23.03 35.65 -10.28
CA LYS A 169 -22.36 36.45 -11.33
C LYS A 169 -20.84 36.45 -11.19
N VAL A 170 -20.34 36.45 -9.95
CA VAL A 170 -18.90 36.41 -9.65
C VAL A 170 -18.22 35.14 -10.17
N VAL A 171 -18.90 33.98 -10.07
CA VAL A 171 -18.39 32.68 -10.57
C VAL A 171 -18.42 32.66 -12.10
N VAL A 172 -19.51 33.12 -12.71
CA VAL A 172 -19.60 33.20 -14.17
C VAL A 172 -18.51 34.12 -14.75
N ASN A 173 -18.24 35.23 -14.07
CA ASN A 173 -17.19 36.18 -14.48
C ASN A 173 -15.78 35.58 -14.30
N SER A 174 -15.53 34.83 -13.22
CA SER A 174 -14.23 34.18 -13.02
C SER A 174 -13.98 33.07 -14.04
N LEU A 175 -15.01 32.28 -14.39
CA LEU A 175 -14.94 31.27 -15.46
C LEU A 175 -14.60 31.90 -16.81
N LYS A 176 -15.27 33.01 -17.17
CA LYS A 176 -14.96 33.76 -18.39
C LYS A 176 -13.53 34.31 -18.41
N LYS A 177 -13.05 34.87 -17.29
CA LYS A 177 -11.66 35.33 -17.17
C LYS A 177 -10.64 34.20 -17.38
N LYS A 178 -10.99 32.97 -17.02
CA LYS A 178 -10.19 31.76 -17.26
C LYS A 178 -10.36 31.18 -18.67
N GLY A 179 -11.12 31.82 -19.56
CA GLY A 179 -11.40 31.34 -20.91
C GLY A 179 -12.44 30.20 -20.98
N ILE A 180 -13.12 29.88 -19.87
CA ILE A 180 -14.14 28.83 -19.82
C ILE A 180 -15.50 29.46 -20.13
N ILE A 181 -15.88 29.43 -21.41
CA ILE A 181 -17.11 30.04 -21.91
C ILE A 181 -18.29 29.06 -21.85
N HIS A 182 -18.03 27.78 -22.12
CA HIS A 182 -19.04 26.73 -22.17
C HIS A 182 -18.70 25.58 -21.20
N PRO A 183 -19.72 25.00 -20.53
CA PRO A 183 -19.53 23.81 -19.72
C PRO A 183 -19.11 22.62 -20.58
N THR A 184 -18.30 21.75 -20.00
CA THR A 184 -17.93 20.47 -20.61
C THR A 184 -19.12 19.50 -20.62
N PRO A 185 -19.11 18.43 -21.44
CA PRO A 185 -20.21 17.46 -21.49
C PRO A 185 -20.60 16.89 -20.12
N ILE A 186 -19.60 16.59 -19.28
CA ILE A 186 -19.83 16.09 -17.92
C ILE A 186 -20.48 17.16 -17.02
N GLN A 187 -20.12 18.44 -17.19
CA GLN A 187 -20.72 19.54 -16.43
C GLN A 187 -22.16 19.83 -16.87
N ILE A 188 -22.45 19.70 -18.17
CA ILE A 188 -23.79 19.92 -18.75
C ILE A 188 -24.84 19.02 -18.08
N GLN A 189 -24.48 17.76 -17.83
CA GLN A 189 -25.38 16.76 -17.25
C GLN A 189 -25.16 16.57 -15.74
N GLY A 190 -23.93 16.68 -15.25
CA GLY A 190 -23.60 16.37 -13.86
C GLY A 190 -23.93 17.48 -12.85
N LEU A 191 -23.82 18.76 -13.25
CA LEU A 191 -24.15 19.86 -12.33
C LEU A 191 -25.65 19.91 -11.97
N PRO A 192 -26.59 19.61 -12.89
CA PRO A 192 -28.01 19.53 -12.55
C PRO A 192 -28.46 18.32 -11.71
N VAL A 193 -27.58 17.35 -11.40
CA VAL A 193 -27.93 16.11 -10.67
C VAL A 193 -28.03 16.34 -9.15
N VAL A 194 -27.55 17.48 -8.67
CA VAL A 194 -27.46 17.82 -7.24
C VAL A 194 -28.81 18.24 -6.67
#